data_AF-A0A4U1I4U4-F1
#
_entry.id   AF-A0A4U1I4U4-F1
#
_cell.length_a   1.000
_cell.length_b   1.000
_cell.length_c   1.000
_cell.angle_alpha   90.00
_cell.angle_beta   90.00
_cell.angle_gamma   90.00
#
_symmetry.space_group_name_H-M   'P 1'
#
loop_
_entity.id
_entity.type
_entity.pdbx_description
1 polymer ?
#
loop_
_entity_poly.entity_id
_entity_poly.type
_entity_poly.pdbx_seq_one_letter_code
_entity_poly.pdbx_strand_id
1 'polypeptide(L)'
;MQIRTIALALATACFTAGAHAEMTAAQYKQWAHADNNSVYAAYITGTINAFGWANGDSIAKKHPPLYCQPKDMVVSNQYVYPLLDQFFANHPDLPDSFPIGLAILRTLQSAFPC
;
A
#
# COMPACT_ATOMS: atom_id res chain seq x y z
N MET A 1 47.77 -7.52 0.80
CA MET A 1 46.50 -8.11 0.32
C MET A 1 45.27 -7.60 1.08
N GLN A 2 45.34 -7.38 2.41
CA GLN A 2 44.21 -6.94 3.24
C GLN A 2 43.63 -5.55 2.91
N ILE A 3 44.44 -4.58 2.50
CA ILE A 3 43.98 -3.21 2.19
C ILE A 3 43.05 -3.19 0.97
N ARG A 4 43.29 -4.07 -0.02
CA ARG A 4 42.45 -4.18 -1.22
C ARG A 4 41.05 -4.70 -0.90
N THR A 5 40.94 -5.65 0.03
CA THR A 5 39.66 -6.23 0.45
C THR A 5 38.83 -5.23 1.25
N ILE A 6 39.48 -4.43 2.10
CA ILE A 6 38.81 -3.38 2.88
C ILE A 6 38.30 -2.25 1.97
N ALA A 7 39.11 -1.82 0.99
CA ALA A 7 38.70 -0.79 0.03
C ALA A 7 37.50 -1.22 -0.83
N LEU A 8 37.43 -2.50 -1.22
CA LEU A 8 36.31 -3.04 -1.99
C LEU A 8 35.01 -3.08 -1.16
N ALA A 9 35.10 -3.44 0.12
CA ALA A 9 33.95 -3.48 1.02
C ALA A 9 33.38 -2.08 1.32
N LEU A 10 34.25 -1.09 1.52
CA LEU A 10 33.85 0.31 1.67
C LEU A 10 33.21 0.87 0.39
N ALA A 11 33.70 0.48 -0.79
CA ALA A 11 33.10 0.90 -2.05
C ALA A 11 31.66 0.36 -2.23
N THR A 12 31.36 -0.85 -1.78
CA THR A 12 29.99 -1.42 -1.84
C THR A 12 29.03 -0.81 -0.83
N ALA A 13 29.51 -0.32 0.32
CA ALA A 13 28.66 0.32 1.34
C ALA A 13 28.05 1.65 0.89
N CYS A 14 28.64 2.33 -0.10
CA CYS A 14 28.11 3.58 -0.65
C CYS A 14 26.96 3.39 -1.67
N PHE A 15 26.64 2.14 -2.06
CA PHE A 15 25.59 1.84 -3.03
C PHE A 15 24.35 1.17 -2.40
N THR A 16 23.99 1.55 -1.17
CA THR A 16 22.67 1.17 -0.65
C THR A 16 21.60 1.96 -1.38
N ALA A 17 21.11 1.43 -2.50
CA ALA A 17 19.88 1.92 -3.12
C ALA A 17 18.74 1.72 -2.11
N GLY A 18 18.08 2.80 -1.70
CA GLY A 18 16.87 2.71 -0.91
C GLY A 18 15.82 1.96 -1.73
N ALA A 19 15.50 0.73 -1.34
CA ALA A 19 14.42 -0.01 -1.96
C ALA A 19 13.09 0.62 -1.53
N HIS A 20 12.54 1.50 -2.37
CA HIS A 20 11.18 2.01 -2.22
C HIS A 20 10.21 0.92 -2.69
N ALA A 21 9.80 0.04 -1.77
CA ALA A 21 8.83 -1.02 -2.03
C ALA A 21 7.38 -0.52 -2.01
N GLU A 22 7.15 0.73 -1.64
CA GLU A 22 5.83 1.34 -1.59
C GLU A 22 5.34 1.72 -2.99
N MET A 23 4.14 1.25 -3.33
CA MET A 23 3.49 1.63 -4.58
C MET A 23 3.04 3.08 -4.51
N THR A 24 3.33 3.87 -5.54
CA THR A 24 2.98 5.30 -5.61
C THR A 24 1.72 5.56 -6.43
N ALA A 25 1.13 6.75 -6.27
CA ALA A 25 0.00 7.22 -7.07
C ALA A 25 0.29 7.22 -8.57
N ALA A 26 1.49 7.61 -9.00
CA ALA A 26 1.88 7.52 -10.41
C ALA A 26 1.86 6.07 -10.93
N GLN A 27 2.39 5.13 -10.16
CA GLN A 27 2.39 3.71 -10.54
C GLN A 27 0.96 3.16 -10.60
N TYR A 28 0.08 3.58 -9.69
CA TYR A 28 -1.33 3.22 -9.73
C TYR A 28 -2.03 3.75 -10.99
N LYS A 29 -1.92 5.05 -11.27
CA LYS A 29 -2.51 5.67 -12.47
C LYS A 29 -2.04 4.99 -13.75
N GLN A 30 -0.81 4.47 -13.77
CA GLN A 30 -0.24 3.78 -14.92
C GLN A 30 -0.66 2.32 -15.04
N TRP A 31 -0.83 1.59 -13.94
CA TRP A 31 -0.88 0.12 -13.95
C TRP A 31 -2.08 -0.53 -13.27
N ALA A 32 -2.91 0.21 -12.51
CA ALA A 32 -3.99 -0.34 -11.69
C ALA A 32 -5.00 -1.19 -12.47
N HIS A 33 -5.19 -0.89 -13.75
CA HIS A 33 -6.18 -1.53 -14.63
C HIS A 33 -5.54 -2.27 -15.81
N ALA A 34 -4.23 -2.46 -15.80
CA ALA A 34 -3.55 -3.26 -16.81
C ALA A 34 -3.84 -4.75 -16.51
N ASP A 35 -4.60 -5.40 -17.41
CA ASP A 35 -5.28 -6.71 -17.30
C ASP A 35 -4.44 -7.94 -16.90
N ASN A 36 -3.19 -7.78 -16.46
CA ASN A 36 -2.36 -8.91 -16.02
C ASN A 36 -1.18 -8.55 -15.10
N ASN A 37 -1.15 -7.34 -14.52
CA ASN A 37 -0.02 -6.96 -13.68
C ASN A 37 -0.16 -7.52 -12.26
N SER A 38 0.10 -8.83 -12.15
CA SER A 38 -0.03 -9.64 -10.93
C SER A 38 0.63 -9.04 -9.70
N VAL A 39 1.70 -8.27 -9.88
CA VAL A 39 2.45 -7.61 -8.81
C VAL A 39 1.63 -6.51 -8.14
N TYR A 40 0.94 -5.64 -8.89
CA TYR A 40 0.16 -4.54 -8.32
C TYR A 40 -1.15 -5.03 -7.71
N ALA A 41 -1.80 -6.01 -8.36
CA ALA A 41 -2.94 -6.69 -7.77
C ALA A 41 -2.55 -7.37 -6.45
N ALA A 42 -1.39 -8.04 -6.40
CA ALA A 42 -0.87 -8.64 -5.16
C ALA A 42 -0.53 -7.58 -4.10
N TYR A 43 0.03 -6.43 -4.49
CA TYR A 43 0.31 -5.33 -3.56
C TYR A 43 -0.98 -4.80 -2.92
N ILE A 44 -2.00 -4.51 -3.72
CA ILE A 44 -3.30 -4.00 -3.24
C ILE A 44 -3.97 -5.05 -2.36
N THR A 45 -4.05 -6.31 -2.81
CA THR A 45 -4.61 -7.41 -2.01
C THR A 45 -3.85 -7.60 -0.69
N GLY A 46 -2.51 -7.61 -0.73
CA GLY A 46 -1.68 -7.72 0.46
C GLY A 46 -1.90 -6.58 1.45
N THR A 47 -2.06 -5.36 0.94
CA THR A 47 -2.33 -4.17 1.76
C THR A 47 -3.70 -4.24 2.43
N ILE A 48 -4.74 -4.63 1.69
CA ILE A 48 -6.09 -4.84 2.23
C ILE A 48 -6.06 -5.90 3.33
N ASN A 49 -5.39 -7.04 3.09
CA ASN A 49 -5.25 -8.11 4.08
C ASN A 49 -4.52 -7.62 5.34
N ALA A 50 -3.45 -6.83 5.19
CA ALA A 50 -2.72 -6.28 6.32
C ALA A 50 -3.60 -5.37 7.18
N PHE A 51 -4.45 -4.52 6.57
CA PHE A 51 -5.40 -3.72 7.34
C PHE A 51 -6.50 -4.57 7.99
N GLY A 52 -6.95 -5.64 7.33
CA GLY A 52 -7.84 -6.63 7.93
C GLY A 52 -7.24 -7.29 9.17
N TRP A 53 -5.97 -7.70 9.11
CA TRP A 53 -5.25 -8.24 10.26
C TRP A 53 -5.06 -7.20 11.37
N ALA A 54 -4.71 -5.97 11.02
CA ALA A 54 -4.59 -4.87 11.98
C ALA A 54 -5.92 -4.59 12.71
N ASN A 55 -7.04 -4.58 11.99
CA ASN A 55 -8.36 -4.49 12.59
C ASN A 55 -8.66 -5.66 13.52
N GLY A 56 -8.33 -6.89 13.09
CA GLY A 56 -8.48 -8.09 13.92
C GLY A 56 -7.71 -8.01 15.23
N ASP A 57 -6.45 -7.55 15.18
CA ASP A 57 -5.62 -7.32 16.37
C ASP A 57 -6.19 -6.21 17.26
N SER A 58 -6.62 -5.08 16.69
CA SER A 58 -7.27 -4.00 17.43
C SER A 58 -8.52 -4.49 18.17
N ILE A 59 -9.40 -5.24 17.50
CA ILE A 59 -10.61 -5.79 18.10
C ILE A 59 -10.26 -6.74 19.27
N ALA A 60 -9.29 -7.64 19.07
CA ALA A 60 -8.84 -8.55 20.12
C ALA A 60 -8.30 -7.80 21.35
N LYS A 61 -7.64 -6.65 21.13
CA LYS A 61 -7.11 -5.76 22.17
C LYS A 61 -8.13 -4.75 22.71
N LYS A 62 -9.39 -4.79 22.27
CA LYS A 62 -10.44 -3.82 22.63
C LYS A 62 -10.09 -2.37 22.26
N HIS A 63 -9.31 -2.19 21.21
CA HIS A 63 -9.03 -0.89 20.61
C HIS A 63 -9.98 -0.63 19.43
N PRO A 64 -10.26 0.64 19.11
CA PRO A 64 -10.97 0.99 17.89
C PRO A 64 -10.26 0.41 16.65
N PRO A 65 -11.01 -0.19 15.70
CA PRO A 65 -10.42 -0.63 14.44
C PRO A 65 -10.08 0.58 13.57
N LEU A 66 -9.25 0.37 12.55
CA LEU A 66 -8.87 1.38 11.57
C LEU A 66 -10.06 1.84 10.72
N TYR A 67 -11.03 0.95 10.48
CA TYR A 67 -12.30 1.16 9.77
C TYR A 67 -13.32 0.08 10.17
N CYS A 68 -14.62 0.32 9.98
CA CYS A 68 -15.69 -0.55 10.46
C CYS A 68 -16.28 -1.42 9.34
N GLN A 69 -15.54 -2.47 8.97
CA GLN A 69 -15.95 -3.41 7.92
C GLN A 69 -17.28 -4.11 8.25
N PRO A 70 -18.25 -4.18 7.31
CA PRO A 70 -19.46 -4.97 7.49
C PRO A 70 -19.16 -6.47 7.68
N LYS A 71 -19.93 -7.14 8.55
CA LYS A 71 -19.65 -8.54 8.98
C LYS A 71 -19.59 -9.55 7.83
N ASP A 72 -20.44 -9.39 6.82
CA ASP A 72 -20.59 -10.36 5.73
C ASP A 72 -19.88 -9.90 4.44
N MET A 73 -19.03 -8.89 4.53
CA MET A 73 -18.37 -8.29 3.38
C MET A 73 -16.91 -8.69 3.31
N VAL A 74 -16.50 -9.22 2.15
CA VAL A 74 -15.09 -9.43 1.81
C VAL A 74 -14.60 -8.21 1.05
N VAL A 75 -13.63 -7.48 1.61
CA VAL A 75 -12.94 -6.39 0.92
C VAL A 75 -11.89 -7.01 -0.02
N SER A 76 -12.17 -6.99 -1.32
CA SER A 76 -11.24 -7.48 -2.36
C SER A 76 -10.64 -6.31 -3.14
N ASN A 77 -9.59 -6.58 -3.92
CA ASN A 77 -9.03 -5.58 -4.83
C ASN A 77 -10.07 -5.06 -5.85
N GLN A 78 -10.93 -5.93 -6.39
CA GLN A 78 -12.03 -5.57 -7.29
C GLN A 78 -13.00 -4.57 -6.67
N TYR A 79 -13.23 -4.68 -5.36
CA TYR A 79 -14.05 -3.72 -4.63
C TYR A 79 -13.31 -2.40 -4.36
N VAL A 80 -12.02 -2.47 -4.05
CA VAL A 80 -11.22 -1.29 -3.67
C VAL A 80 -10.85 -0.41 -4.87
N TYR A 81 -10.59 -0.98 -6.05
CA TYR A 81 -10.23 -0.22 -7.25
C TYR A 81 -11.17 0.96 -7.55
N PRO A 82 -12.51 0.78 -7.69
CA PRO A 82 -13.40 1.91 -7.99
C PRO A 82 -13.42 2.97 -6.89
N LEU A 83 -13.27 2.57 -5.62
CA LEU A 83 -13.22 3.50 -4.51
C LEU A 83 -11.90 4.29 -4.47
N LEU A 84 -10.80 3.65 -4.88
CA LEU A 84 -9.48 4.25 -4.97
C LEU A 84 -9.38 5.19 -6.19
N ASP A 85 -10.00 4.83 -7.31
CA ASP A 85 -10.18 5.71 -8.47
C ASP A 85 -10.97 6.97 -8.08
N GLN A 86 -12.07 6.79 -7.34
CA GLN A 86 -12.86 7.91 -6.83
C GLN A 86 -12.06 8.79 -5.85
N PHE A 87 -11.25 8.19 -4.98
CA PHE A 87 -10.39 8.92 -4.07
C PHE A 87 -9.42 9.85 -4.82
N PHE A 88 -8.73 9.34 -5.85
CA PHE A 88 -7.82 10.16 -6.64
C PHE A 88 -8.54 11.17 -7.54
N ALA A 89 -9.74 10.86 -8.03
CA ALA A 89 -10.55 11.82 -8.77
C ALA A 89 -10.99 13.00 -7.89
N ASN A 90 -11.29 12.75 -6.62
CA ASN A 90 -11.69 13.78 -5.66
C ASN A 90 -10.50 14.57 -5.09
N HIS A 91 -9.27 14.06 -5.22
CA HIS A 91 -8.06 14.65 -4.66
C HIS A 91 -6.97 14.81 -5.74
N PRO A 92 -7.23 15.63 -6.80
CA PRO A 92 -6.33 15.78 -7.94
C PRO A 92 -5.01 16.47 -7.59
N ASP A 93 -4.92 17.12 -6.43
CA ASP A 93 -3.76 17.84 -5.90
C ASP A 93 -2.77 16.94 -5.16
N LEU A 94 -3.09 15.66 -4.92
CA LEU A 94 -2.17 14.73 -4.30
C LEU A 94 -0.93 14.49 -5.18
N PRO A 95 0.28 14.47 -4.59
CA PRO A 95 1.50 14.26 -5.34
C PRO A 95 1.55 12.85 -5.93
N ASP A 96 2.24 12.70 -7.05
CA ASP A 96 2.43 11.40 -7.69
C ASP A 96 3.22 10.39 -6.85
N SER A 97 3.98 10.88 -5.86
CA SER A 97 4.66 10.08 -4.84
C SER A 97 3.75 9.61 -3.70
N PHE A 98 2.46 9.99 -3.70
CA PHE A 98 1.55 9.65 -2.62
C PHE A 98 1.41 8.12 -2.50
N PRO A 99 1.52 7.57 -1.27
CA PRO A 99 1.55 6.13 -1.07
C PRO A 99 0.18 5.48 -1.24
N ILE A 100 0.12 4.43 -2.07
CA ILE A 100 -1.12 3.70 -2.33
C ILE A 100 -1.65 2.98 -1.11
N GLY A 101 -0.78 2.44 -0.25
CA GLY A 101 -1.23 1.82 0.99
C GLY A 101 -2.02 2.80 1.86
N LEU A 102 -1.56 4.05 1.98
CA LEU A 102 -2.28 5.09 2.71
C LEU A 102 -3.58 5.50 1.99
N ALA A 103 -3.55 5.62 0.66
CA ALA A 103 -4.74 5.93 -0.12
C ALA A 103 -5.84 4.87 0.12
N ILE A 104 -5.49 3.58 0.06
CA ILE A 104 -6.41 2.47 0.37
C ILE A 104 -6.99 2.63 1.78
N LEU A 105 -6.17 2.94 2.79
CA LEU A 105 -6.66 3.14 4.15
C LEU A 105 -7.68 4.29 4.22
N ARG A 106 -7.38 5.44 3.60
CA ARG A 106 -8.30 6.60 3.57
C ARG A 106 -9.60 6.27 2.84
N THR A 107 -9.51 5.55 1.74
CA THR A 107 -10.65 5.04 0.99
C THR A 107 -11.54 4.15 1.86
N LEU A 108 -10.96 3.18 2.57
CA LEU A 108 -11.71 2.28 3.46
C LEU A 108 -12.33 3.01 4.65
N GLN A 109 -11.62 3.99 5.23
CA GLN A 109 -12.15 4.84 6.30
C GLN A 109 -13.35 5.67 5.84
N SER A 110 -13.29 6.20 4.61
CA SER A 110 -14.39 6.95 4.02
C SER A 110 -15.58 6.05 3.68
N ALA A 111 -15.34 4.82 3.20
CA ALA A 111 -16.39 3.88 2.82
C ALA A 111 -17.05 3.22 4.04
N PHE A 112 -16.28 2.98 5.10
CA PHE A 112 -16.69 2.24 6.29
C PHE A 112 -16.30 2.98 7.58
N PRO A 113 -16.88 4.16 7.84
CA PRO A 113 -16.59 4.90 9.06
C PRO A 113 -17.02 4.10 10.29
N CYS A 114 -16.15 4.12 11.30
CA CYS A 114 -16.56 3.92 12.69
C CYS A 114 -17.04 5.26 13.24
#